data_AF-A0A970UJ52-F1
#
_entry.id   AF-A0A970UJ52-F1
#
_cell.length_a   1.000
_cell.length_b   1.000
_cell.length_c   1.000
_cell.angle_alpha   90.00
_cell.angle_beta   90.00
_cell.angle_gamma   90.00
#
_symmetry.space_group_name_H-M   'P 1'
#
loop_
_entity.id
_entity.type
_entity.pdbx_description
1 polymer ?
#
loop_
_entity_poly.entity_id
_entity_poly.type
_entity_poly.pdbx_seq_one_letter_code
_entity_poly.pdbx_strand_id
1 'polypeptide(L)'
;MLIARRVLAFSGRIQTYMLLLYAFVLILFALGLYFPLMSEYINSIVTVLELFTWLHIMYAGLLMLLVFFIWIKDSILPIKEVMLILTKLAAVACCVIVVNIIDSVLENGFVILF
;
A
#
# COMPACT_ATOMS: atom_id res chain seq x y z
N MET A 1 -1.80 21.00 20.22
CA MET A 1 -2.81 19.94 20.02
C MET A 1 -3.51 20.03 18.67
N LEU A 2 -4.13 21.17 18.30
CA LEU A 2 -4.74 21.36 16.98
C LEU A 2 -3.77 21.14 15.80
N ILE A 3 -2.49 21.51 15.97
CA ILE A 3 -1.46 21.32 14.94
C ILE A 3 -1.17 19.84 14.70
N ALA A 4 -0.98 19.02 15.74
CA ALA A 4 -0.71 17.59 15.60
C ALA A 4 -1.87 16.82 14.96
N ARG A 5 -3.11 17.10 15.36
CA ARG A 5 -4.31 16.54 14.71
C ARG A 5 -4.45 17.00 13.26
N ARG A 6 -4.11 18.25 12.94
CA ARG A 6 -4.12 18.76 11.57
C ARG A 6 -3.05 18.10 10.71
N VAL A 7 -1.87 17.86 11.25
CA VAL A 7 -0.79 17.11 10.59
C VAL A 7 -1.24 15.69 10.32
N LEU A 8 -1.86 15.02 11.29
CA LEU A 8 -2.37 13.66 11.09
C LEU A 8 -3.46 13.61 10.01
N ALA A 9 -4.43 14.53 10.02
CA ALA A 9 -5.45 14.63 8.98
C ALA A 9 -4.88 14.98 7.59
N PHE A 10 -3.79 15.73 7.52
CA PHE A 10 -3.07 15.99 6.27
C PHE A 10 -2.31 14.75 5.78
N SER A 11 -1.56 14.10 6.67
CA SER A 11 -0.82 12.88 6.37
C SER A 11 -1.76 11.71 5.98
N GLY A 12 -2.94 11.63 6.59
CA GLY A 12 -3.98 10.68 6.19
C GLY A 12 -4.47 10.86 4.75
N ARG A 13 -4.46 12.09 4.22
CA ARG A 13 -4.77 12.36 2.80
C ARG A 13 -3.63 11.95 1.88
N ILE A 14 -2.38 12.18 2.28
CA ILE A 14 -1.20 11.71 1.55
C ILE A 14 -1.25 10.19 1.37
N GLN A 15 -1.57 9.46 2.44
CA GLN A 15 -1.73 8.00 2.37
C GLN A 15 -2.83 7.57 1.37
N THR A 16 -3.91 8.36 1.24
CA THR A 16 -4.95 8.09 0.23
C THR A 16 -4.44 8.31 -1.20
N TYR A 17 -3.71 9.39 -1.46
CA TYR A 17 -3.12 9.63 -2.78
C TYR A 17 -2.09 8.56 -3.15
N MET A 18 -1.35 8.09 -2.16
CA MET A 18 -0.41 6.99 -2.34
C MET A 18 -1.10 5.68 -2.72
N LEU A 19 -2.23 5.37 -2.07
CA LEU A 19 -3.06 4.22 -2.42
C LEU A 19 -3.66 4.35 -3.82
N LEU A 20 -4.05 5.57 -4.23
CA LEU A 20 -4.52 5.82 -5.61
C LEU A 20 -3.42 5.57 -6.64
N LEU A 21 -2.20 6.02 -6.36
CA LEU A 21 -1.04 5.79 -7.22
C LEU A 21 -0.70 4.31 -7.31
N TYR A 22 -0.77 3.59 -6.18
CA TYR A 22 -0.62 2.14 -6.14
C TYR A 22 -1.67 1.43 -7.00
N ALA A 23 -2.94 1.81 -6.88
CA ALA A 23 -4.02 1.26 -7.70
C ALA A 23 -3.82 1.54 -9.20
N PHE A 24 -3.30 2.72 -9.56
CA PHE A 24 -2.95 3.03 -10.94
C PHE A 24 -1.88 2.10 -11.50
N VAL A 25 -0.79 1.85 -10.77
CA VAL A 25 0.27 0.92 -11.19
C VAL A 25 -0.27 -0.51 -11.27
N LEU A 26 -1.16 -0.91 -10.36
CA LEU A 26 -1.81 -2.21 -10.40
C LEU A 26 -2.69 -2.39 -11.64
N ILE A 27 -3.39 -1.35 -12.09
CA ILE A 27 -4.14 -1.38 -13.35
C ILE A 27 -3.19 -1.53 -14.54
N LEU A 28 -2.03 -0.86 -14.54
CA LEU A 28 -1.01 -1.04 -15.57
C LEU A 28 -0.47 -2.47 -15.60
N PHE A 29 -0.27 -3.10 -14.44
CA PHE A 29 0.10 -4.51 -14.34
C PHE A 29 -0.96 -5.40 -14.98
N ALA A 30 -2.25 -5.21 -14.62
CA ALA A 30 -3.37 -5.96 -15.17
C ALA A 30 -3.51 -5.79 -16.70
N LEU A 31 -3.31 -4.58 -17.22
CA LEU A 31 -3.27 -4.32 -18.67
C LEU A 31 -2.07 -5.01 -19.32
N GLY A 32 -0.92 -5.02 -18.64
CA GLY A 32 0.30 -5.65 -19.14
C GLY A 32 0.21 -7.17 -19.27
N LEU A 33 -0.68 -7.82 -18.53
CA LEU A 33 -1.02 -9.24 -18.70
C LEU A 33 -1.82 -9.52 -19.98
N TYR A 34 -2.63 -8.57 -20.44
CA TYR A 34 -3.50 -8.76 -21.62
C TYR A 34 -2.76 -8.52 -22.94
N PHE A 35 -1.85 -7.55 -22.96
CA PHE A 35 -1.06 -7.24 -24.15
C PHE A 35 0.24 -8.06 -24.15
N PRO A 36 0.70 -8.55 -25.32
CA PRO A 36 2.01 -9.21 -25.43
C PRO A 36 3.12 -8.15 -25.33
N LEU A 37 3.37 -7.69 -24.11
CA LEU A 37 4.43 -6.74 -23.78
C LEU A 37 5.73 -7.47 -23.48
N MET A 38 6.84 -6.75 -23.66
CA MET A 38 8.18 -7.27 -23.39
C MET A 38 8.34 -7.60 -21.90
N SER A 39 9.03 -8.69 -21.57
CA SER A 39 9.24 -9.14 -20.17
C SER A 39 9.85 -8.07 -19.27
N GLU A 40 10.72 -7.22 -19.83
CA GLU A 40 11.32 -6.06 -19.15
C GLU A 40 10.28 -5.05 -18.64
N TYR A 41 9.16 -4.89 -19.36
CA TYR A 41 8.07 -4.00 -18.95
C TYR A 41 7.34 -4.54 -17.72
N ILE A 42 7.03 -5.84 -17.69
CA ILE A 42 6.36 -6.47 -16.55
C ILE A 42 7.27 -6.42 -15.31
N ASN A 43 8.55 -6.77 -15.44
CA ASN A 43 9.51 -6.68 -14.33
C ASN A 43 9.65 -5.25 -13.78
N SER A 44 9.65 -4.24 -14.66
CA SER A 44 9.69 -2.84 -14.25
C SER A 44 8.44 -2.46 -13.44
N ILE A 45 7.25 -2.90 -13.86
CA ILE A 45 6.01 -2.65 -13.12
C ILE A 45 6.02 -3.35 -11.76
N VAL A 46 6.40 -4.62 -11.69
CA VAL A 46 6.49 -5.38 -10.44
C VAL A 46 7.45 -4.70 -9.46
N THR A 47 8.62 -4.27 -9.94
CA THR A 47 9.61 -3.55 -9.11
C THR A 47 9.04 -2.23 -8.57
N VAL A 48 8.34 -1.46 -9.41
CA VAL A 48 7.69 -0.22 -8.99
C VAL A 48 6.58 -0.49 -7.97
N LEU A 49 5.80 -1.55 -8.16
CA LEU A 49 4.73 -1.95 -7.25
C LEU A 49 5.29 -2.39 -5.88
N GLU A 50 6.39 -3.12 -5.86
CA GLU A 50 7.10 -3.50 -4.65
C GLU A 50 7.61 -2.25 -3.90
N LEU A 51 8.23 -1.32 -4.61
CA LEU A 51 8.71 -0.06 -4.04
C LEU A 51 7.57 0.76 -3.43
N PHE A 52 6.42 0.85 -4.10
CA PHE A 52 5.26 1.52 -3.52
C PHE A 52 4.68 0.78 -2.32
N THR A 53 4.71 -0.55 -2.31
CA THR A 53 4.28 -1.36 -1.15
C THR A 53 5.11 -1.02 0.08
N TRP A 54 6.44 -1.05 -0.06
CA TRP A 54 7.38 -0.70 1.02
C TRP A 54 7.18 0.73 1.50
N LEU A 55 7.06 1.67 0.57
CA LEU A 55 6.82 3.07 0.90
C LEU A 55 5.49 3.22 1.68
N HIS A 56 4.45 2.46 1.32
CA HIS A 56 3.13 2.55 1.97
C HIS A 56 3.17 1.97 3.39
N ILE A 57 3.91 0.88 3.60
CA ILE A 57 4.12 0.28 4.93
C ILE A 57 4.90 1.24 5.82
N MET A 58 6.00 1.81 5.32
CA MET A 58 6.81 2.78 6.07
C MET A 58 5.99 4.02 6.47
N TYR A 59 5.19 4.54 5.53
CA TYR A 59 4.34 5.68 5.81
C TYR A 59 3.25 5.37 6.84
N ALA A 60 2.62 4.20 6.75
CA ALA A 60 1.64 3.76 7.74
C ALA A 60 2.27 3.56 9.12
N GLY A 61 3.49 3.01 9.20
CA GLY A 61 4.26 2.91 10.43
C GLY A 61 4.54 4.27 11.06
N LEU A 62 4.94 5.26 10.27
CA LEU A 62 5.16 6.63 10.72
C LEU A 62 3.88 7.30 11.23
N LEU A 63 2.74 7.08 10.56
CA LEU A 63 1.43 7.55 11.02
C LEU A 63 1.03 6.91 12.35
N MET A 64 1.24 5.60 12.52
CA MET A 64 0.97 4.90 13.78
C MET A 64 1.84 5.42 14.93
N LEU A 65 3.11 5.74 14.64
CA LEU A 65 4.02 6.37 15.59
C LEU A 65 3.50 7.76 16.02
N LEU A 66 3.01 8.55 15.07
CA LEU A 66 2.42 9.87 15.35
C LEU A 66 1.13 9.74 16.20
N VAL A 67 0.29 8.74 15.91
CA VAL A 67 -0.87 8.42 16.75
C VAL A 67 -0.44 8.05 18.17
N PHE A 68 0.59 7.22 18.32
CA PHE A 68 1.10 6.80 19.62
C PHE A 68 1.62 7.99 20.44
N PHE A 69 2.32 8.94 19.82
CA PHE A 69 2.73 10.19 20.46
C PHE A 69 1.53 11.03 20.93
N ILE A 70 0.47 11.11 20.12
CA ILE A 70 -0.77 11.81 20.52
C ILE A 70 -1.42 11.09 21.70
N TRP A 71 -1.44 9.76 21.69
CA TRP A 71 -2.03 8.97 22.77
C TRP A 71 -1.29 9.16 24.10
N ILE A 72 0.05 9.14 24.12
CA ILE A 72 0.84 9.40 25.33
C ILE A 72 0.53 10.79 25.90
N LYS A 73 0.40 11.79 25.03
CA LYS A 73 0.24 13.18 25.45
C LYS A 73 -1.19 13.52 25.89
N ASP A 74 -2.17 13.04 25.13
CA ASP A 74 -3.57 13.43 25.31
C ASP A 74 -4.40 12.36 26.05
N SER A 75 -3.83 11.17 26.31
CA SER A 75 -4.49 9.97 26.89
C SER A 75 -5.75 9.51 26.15
N ILE A 76 -6.06 10.10 25.00
CA ILE A 76 -7.21 9.79 24.15
C ILE A 76 -6.67 9.19 22.86
N LEU A 77 -6.99 7.93 22.62
CA LEU A 77 -6.58 7.24 21.41
C LEU A 77 -7.48 7.65 20.24
N PRO A 78 -6.95 8.21 19.14
CA PRO A 78 -7.75 8.54 17.97
C PRO A 78 -8.07 7.28 17.15
N ILE A 79 -9.03 6.49 17.65
CA ILE A 79 -9.42 5.17 17.09
C ILE A 79 -9.80 5.27 15.60
N LYS A 80 -10.52 6.32 15.20
CA LYS A 80 -10.94 6.52 13.80
C LYS A 80 -9.76 6.60 12.84
N GLU A 81 -8.69 7.27 13.26
CA GLU A 81 -7.49 7.46 12.46
C GLU A 81 -6.69 6.17 12.34
N VAL A 82 -6.55 5.44 13.46
CA VAL A 82 -5.93 4.10 13.49
C VAL A 82 -6.66 3.13 12.56
N MET A 83 -7.99 3.06 12.66
CA MET A 83 -8.80 2.17 11.82
C MET A 83 -8.62 2.50 10.34
N LEU A 84 -8.64 3.79 9.97
CA LEU A 84 -8.39 4.20 8.58
C LEU A 84 -7.01 3.80 8.06
N ILE A 85 -5.97 3.94 8.88
CA ILE A 85 -4.61 3.52 8.51
C ILE A 85 -4.56 2.00 8.29
N LEU A 86 -5.15 1.22 9.20
CA LEU A 86 -5.20 -0.23 9.13
C LEU A 86 -5.99 -0.71 7.91
N THR A 87 -7.16 -0.13 7.62
CA THR A 87 -7.95 -0.51 6.44
C THR A 87 -7.19 -0.28 5.15
N LYS A 88 -6.45 0.83 5.02
CA LYS A 88 -5.63 1.11 3.83
C LYS A 88 -4.46 0.14 3.70
N LEU A 89 -3.81 -0.20 4.82
CA LEU A 89 -2.72 -1.17 4.85
C LEU A 89 -3.22 -2.57 4.46
N ALA A 90 -4.39 -2.97 4.98
CA ALA A 90 -5.05 -4.22 4.60
C ALA A 90 -5.42 -4.27 3.11
N ALA A 91 -5.86 -3.15 2.53
CA ALA A 91 -6.14 -3.05 1.10
C ALA A 91 -4.88 -3.28 0.26
N VAL A 92 -3.75 -2.64 0.61
CA VAL A 92 -2.47 -2.86 -0.07
C VAL A 92 -2.00 -4.30 0.11
N ALA A 93 -2.10 -4.88 1.31
CA ALA A 93 -1.71 -6.26 1.57
C ALA A 93 -2.53 -7.26 0.71
N CYS A 94 -3.84 -7.03 0.56
CA CYS A 94 -4.68 -7.85 -0.32
C CYS A 94 -4.21 -7.77 -1.78
N CYS A 95 -3.90 -6.57 -2.27
CA CYS A 95 -3.38 -6.39 -3.63
C CYS A 95 -2.02 -7.08 -3.85
N VAL A 96 -1.11 -7.02 -2.88
CA VAL A 96 0.19 -7.70 -2.95
C VAL A 96 0.01 -9.22 -3.08
N ILE A 97 -0.90 -9.81 -2.29
CA ILE A 97 -1.21 -11.24 -2.39
C ILE A 97 -1.69 -11.59 -3.80
N VAL A 98 -2.61 -10.79 -4.36
CA VAL A 98 -3.13 -11.00 -5.72
C VAL A 98 -2.00 -10.93 -6.76
N VAL A 99 -1.12 -9.94 -6.65
CA VAL A 99 0.00 -9.77 -7.58
C VAL A 99 0.98 -10.94 -7.47
N ASN A 100 1.35 -11.36 -6.26
CA ASN A 100 2.24 -12.50 -6.06
C ASN A 100 1.65 -13.80 -6.61
N ILE A 101 0.34 -14.02 -6.50
CA ILE A 101 -0.32 -15.16 -7.12
C ILE A 101 -0.19 -15.10 -8.64
N ILE A 102 -0.44 -13.93 -9.24
CA ILE A 102 -0.35 -13.76 -10.69
C ILE A 102 1.09 -13.93 -11.19
N ASP A 103 2.06 -13.37 -10.48
CA ASP A 103 3.48 -13.44 -10.83
C ASP A 103 4.00 -14.88 -10.71
N SER A 104 3.59 -15.60 -9.65
CA SER A 104 3.89 -17.02 -9.48
C SER A 104 3.34 -17.87 -10.64
N VAL A 105 2.14 -17.55 -11.13
CA VAL A 105 1.52 -18.21 -12.29
C VAL A 105 2.24 -17.88 -13.60
N LEU A 106 2.76 -16.65 -13.74
CA LEU A 106 3.51 -16.19 -14.91
C LEU A 106 4.89 -16.86 -15.00
N GLU A 107 5.65 -16.89 -13.91
CA GLU A 107 7.03 -17.41 -13.91
C GLU A 107 7.09 -18.95 -13.90
N ASN A 108 6.24 -19.62 -13.11
CA ASN A 108 6.34 -21.07 -12.93
C ASN A 108 5.42 -21.87 -13.87
N GLY A 109 4.61 -21.19 -14.69
CA GLY A 109 3.40 -21.80 -15.24
C GLY A 109 2.46 -22.20 -14.11
N PHE A 110 1.32 -22.84 -14.42
CA PHE A 110 0.30 -23.24 -13.44
C PHE A 110 0.82 -24.33 -12.48
N VAL A 111 1.70 -23.96 -11.55
CA VAL A 111 2.21 -24.84 -10.50
C VAL A 111 1.80 -24.23 -9.17
N ILE A 112 0.64 -24.68 -8.69
CA ILE A 112 0.17 -24.46 -7.34
C ILE A 112 1.12 -25.23 -6.42
N LEU A 113 2.15 -24.56 -5.90
CA LEU A 113 2.93 -25.10 -4.79
C LEU A 113 2.22 -24.74 -3.48
N PHE A 114 1.60 -25.77 -2.91
CA PHE A 114 1.04 -25.79 -1.55
C PHE A 114 2.12 -25.62 -0.49
#